data_AF-A0A0J8CAG2-F1
#
_entry.id   AF-A0A0J8CAG2-F1
#
_cell.length_a   1.000
_cell.length_b   1.000
_cell.length_c   1.000
_cell.angle_alpha   90.00
_cell.angle_beta   90.00
_cell.angle_gamma   90.00
#
_symmetry.space_group_name_H-M   'P 1'
#
loop_
_entity.id
_entity.type
_entity.pdbx_description
1 polymer ?
#
loop_
_entity_poly.entity_id
_entity_poly.type
_entity_poly.pdbx_seq_one_letter_code
_entity_poly.pdbx_strand_id
1 'polypeptide(L)'
;MTFPGRDPEVIIPPQPAHAPNSPPSRPAHLTWSATHDRLQALTVWTERRPGHGEDAEPLAAYHRPTGNGLLAVFDGAGGSGAAPAWRTPDGATHTGAWVGARVARLAAECWFQGVVDAEEPDTPERLTCCLRAVLAAAPRTARSKVTGSMRRLLPTTMAAVRYRLGDHGVRWQAVWAGDSRSYALLPGSGLHALTRDHTHEDDTLAQLRQDPPMTNVICADRPFELSAHQGEFRRPCVLLSATDGFFGYAHTPAQFECLLLETLGQARTAGEWAGLLRRAIQPITGDDASLSLVALGFDDFAQLRGAFAERYDSVVRSGYRDVPTADGPDVLRDWQDRTWESYRPTYEQLMPGVRE
;
A
#
# COMPACT_ATOMS: atom_id res chain seq x y z
N MET A 1 13.47 -18.51 41.26
CA MET A 1 12.78 -17.27 40.87
C MET A 1 12.40 -17.39 39.41
N THR A 2 11.15 -17.75 39.17
CA THR A 2 10.51 -17.84 37.85
C THR A 2 10.05 -16.45 37.44
N PHE A 3 10.59 -15.93 36.33
CA PHE A 3 10.00 -14.79 35.63
C PHE A 3 8.86 -15.30 34.74
N PRO A 4 7.67 -14.70 34.76
CA PRO A 4 6.57 -15.15 33.93
C PRO A 4 6.85 -14.77 32.48
N GLY A 5 6.76 -15.76 31.59
CA GLY A 5 6.72 -15.54 30.15
C GLY A 5 5.51 -14.68 29.78
N ARG A 6 5.77 -13.60 29.06
CA ARG A 6 4.79 -12.96 28.19
C ARG A 6 5.29 -13.23 26.78
N ASP A 7 4.49 -13.98 26.01
CA ASP A 7 4.74 -14.17 24.58
C ASP A 7 4.79 -12.80 23.87
N PRO A 8 5.74 -12.57 22.95
CA PRO A 8 5.76 -11.37 22.12
C PRO A 8 4.59 -11.45 21.12
N GLU A 9 3.50 -10.73 21.42
CA GLU A 9 2.32 -10.70 20.56
C GLU A 9 2.52 -9.69 19.43
N VAL A 10 3.02 -10.15 18.29
CA VAL A 10 3.01 -9.38 17.03
C VAL A 10 1.57 -9.31 16.54
N ILE A 11 1.06 -8.10 16.32
CA ILE A 11 -0.26 -7.93 15.70
C ILE A 11 -0.07 -8.03 14.18
N ILE A 12 -0.52 -9.14 13.59
CA ILE A 12 -0.51 -9.42 12.15
C ILE A 12 -1.95 -9.79 11.74
N PRO A 13 -2.43 -9.37 10.55
CA PRO A 13 -3.66 -9.93 10.00
C PRO A 13 -3.60 -11.47 10.00
N PRO A 14 -4.63 -12.17 10.50
CA PRO A 14 -4.63 -13.62 10.46
C PRO A 14 -4.58 -14.09 9.00
N GLN A 15 -3.73 -15.06 8.70
CA GLN A 15 -3.89 -15.83 7.47
C GLN A 15 -5.28 -16.50 7.51
N PRO A 16 -6.02 -16.54 6.39
CA PRO A 16 -7.32 -17.19 6.37
C PRO A 16 -7.19 -18.63 6.87
N ALA A 17 -7.85 -18.94 7.99
CA ALA A 17 -7.88 -20.28 8.54
C ALA A 17 -8.64 -21.22 7.58
N HIS A 18 -7.99 -22.27 7.10
CA HIS A 18 -8.64 -23.28 6.27
C HIS A 18 -9.50 -24.21 7.13
N ALA A 19 -10.82 -24.23 6.88
CA ALA A 19 -11.70 -25.27 7.40
C ALA A 19 -11.49 -26.58 6.59
N PRO A 20 -11.47 -27.77 7.22
CA PRO A 20 -10.92 -28.96 6.58
C PRO A 20 -11.82 -29.68 5.57
N ASN A 21 -13.03 -29.19 5.21
CA ASN A 21 -13.91 -29.92 4.27
C ASN A 21 -14.84 -28.99 3.48
N SER A 22 -14.29 -28.28 2.50
CA SER A 22 -14.93 -27.69 1.29
C SER A 22 -13.83 -26.88 0.59
N PRO A 23 -13.66 -26.88 -0.74
CA PRO A 23 -12.68 -25.99 -1.37
C PRO A 23 -13.17 -24.55 -1.10
N PRO A 24 -12.48 -23.74 -0.28
CA PRO A 24 -12.92 -22.37 -0.09
C PRO A 24 -12.61 -21.64 -1.40
N SER A 25 -13.64 -21.16 -2.09
CA SER A 25 -13.42 -20.08 -3.05
C SER A 25 -12.77 -18.95 -2.25
N ARG A 26 -11.50 -18.64 -2.55
CA ARG A 26 -10.77 -17.55 -1.87
C ARG A 26 -11.66 -16.30 -1.90
N PRO A 27 -11.87 -15.62 -0.76
CA PRO A 27 -12.70 -14.43 -0.78
C PRO A 27 -12.05 -13.42 -1.72
N ALA A 28 -12.83 -12.79 -2.60
CA ALA A 28 -12.32 -11.79 -3.56
C ALA A 28 -11.97 -10.44 -2.91
N HIS A 29 -12.07 -10.36 -1.58
CA HIS A 29 -11.76 -9.19 -0.78
C HIS A 29 -11.48 -9.60 0.66
N LEU A 30 -10.70 -8.78 1.35
CA LEU A 30 -10.37 -8.94 2.75
C LEU A 30 -10.27 -7.55 3.39
N THR A 31 -10.88 -7.42 4.56
CA THR A 31 -10.68 -6.27 5.45
C THR A 31 -10.25 -6.78 6.79
N TRP A 32 -9.23 -6.16 7.37
CA TRP A 32 -8.79 -6.46 8.72
C TRP A 32 -8.57 -5.16 9.48
N SER A 33 -8.74 -5.20 10.79
CA SER A 33 -8.44 -4.08 11.68
C SER A 33 -8.01 -4.56 13.05
N ALA A 34 -7.14 -3.79 13.70
CA ALA A 34 -6.78 -3.98 15.08
C ALA A 34 -6.75 -2.63 15.81
N THR A 35 -7.00 -2.67 17.11
CA THR A 35 -6.88 -1.52 18.01
C THR A 35 -6.10 -1.97 19.23
N HIS A 36 -5.06 -1.22 19.57
CA HIS A 36 -4.23 -1.49 20.73
C HIS A 36 -3.69 -0.17 21.28
N ASP A 37 -4.01 0.15 22.53
CA ASP A 37 -3.71 1.44 23.15
C ASP A 37 -4.05 2.62 22.22
N ARG A 38 -3.05 3.42 21.86
CA ARG A 38 -3.16 4.61 20.99
C ARG A 38 -2.85 4.33 19.51
N LEU A 39 -2.95 3.07 19.10
CA LEU A 39 -2.68 2.58 17.76
C LEU A 39 -3.95 1.92 17.20
N GLN A 40 -4.34 2.36 16.01
CA GLN A 40 -5.45 1.78 15.25
C GLN A 40 -4.93 1.41 13.86
N ALA A 41 -4.95 0.13 13.51
CA ALA A 41 -4.46 -0.36 12.23
C ALA A 41 -5.61 -0.97 11.43
N LEU A 42 -5.53 -0.87 10.10
CA LEU A 42 -6.41 -1.57 9.19
C LEU A 42 -5.71 -1.96 7.89
N THR A 43 -6.25 -2.96 7.22
CA THR A 43 -5.90 -3.31 5.85
C THR A 43 -7.16 -3.53 5.02
N VAL A 44 -7.06 -3.20 3.73
CA VAL A 44 -8.11 -3.42 2.73
C VAL A 44 -7.48 -4.07 1.52
N TRP A 45 -8.08 -5.14 1.03
CA TRP A 45 -7.67 -5.84 -0.17
C TRP A 45 -8.91 -6.22 -0.96
N THR A 46 -8.92 -5.98 -2.26
CA THR A 46 -10.00 -6.43 -3.15
C THR A 46 -9.43 -6.75 -4.51
N GLU A 47 -9.92 -7.83 -5.10
CA GLU A 47 -9.58 -8.20 -6.47
C GLU A 47 -10.51 -7.48 -7.44
N ARG A 48 -9.99 -7.07 -8.60
CA ARG A 48 -10.80 -6.58 -9.71
C ARG A 48 -11.73 -7.66 -10.22
N ARG A 49 -11.17 -8.86 -10.36
CA ARG A 49 -11.86 -10.08 -10.83
C ARG A 49 -11.72 -11.15 -9.76
N PRO A 50 -12.83 -11.58 -9.12
CA PRO A 50 -12.81 -12.65 -8.13
C PRO A 50 -12.05 -13.90 -8.58
N GLY A 51 -11.11 -14.37 -7.77
CA GLY A 51 -10.24 -15.51 -8.01
C GLY A 51 -9.04 -15.24 -8.92
N HIS A 52 -8.88 -14.02 -9.41
CA HIS A 52 -7.86 -13.66 -10.40
C HIS A 52 -6.94 -12.52 -9.97
N GLY A 53 -7.01 -12.09 -8.70
CA GLY A 53 -6.19 -10.98 -8.24
C GLY A 53 -4.72 -11.34 -8.07
N GLU A 54 -3.85 -10.51 -8.61
CA GLU A 54 -2.39 -10.64 -8.63
C GLU A 54 -1.76 -10.00 -7.39
N ASP A 55 -2.39 -8.98 -6.81
CA ASP A 55 -2.00 -8.38 -5.53
C ASP A 55 -1.81 -9.43 -4.43
N ALA A 56 -0.82 -9.22 -3.57
CA ALA A 56 -0.74 -9.91 -2.29
C ALA A 56 -1.58 -9.19 -1.23
N GLU A 57 -1.99 -9.91 -0.19
CA GLU A 57 -2.60 -9.29 0.97
C GLU A 57 -1.69 -8.18 1.53
N PRO A 58 -2.22 -7.00 1.89
CA PRO A 58 -1.44 -5.95 2.52
C PRO A 58 -0.85 -6.41 3.85
N LEU A 59 0.34 -5.91 4.17
CA LEU A 59 1.03 -6.16 5.43
C LEU A 59 0.81 -4.98 6.37
N ALA A 60 0.34 -5.26 7.58
CA ALA A 60 0.36 -4.33 8.70
C ALA A 60 0.90 -5.08 9.92
N ALA A 61 2.14 -4.80 10.30
CA ALA A 61 2.80 -5.45 11.42
C ALA A 61 3.23 -4.42 12.45
N TYR A 62 3.12 -4.77 13.74
CA TYR A 62 3.57 -3.94 14.85
C TYR A 62 4.21 -4.81 15.93
N HIS A 63 5.48 -4.53 16.21
CA HIS A 63 6.25 -5.15 17.29
C HIS A 63 6.20 -4.26 18.53
N ARG A 64 5.38 -4.67 19.51
CA ARG A 64 5.08 -3.89 20.72
C ARG A 64 6.33 -3.59 21.56
N PRO A 65 7.23 -4.55 21.86
CA PRO A 65 8.37 -4.31 22.75
C PRO A 65 9.29 -3.17 22.27
N THR A 66 9.48 -3.05 20.96
CA THR A 66 10.38 -2.05 20.37
C THR A 66 9.64 -0.85 19.79
N GLY A 67 8.30 -0.87 19.77
CA GLY A 67 7.48 0.13 19.11
C GLY A 67 7.72 0.28 17.61
N ASN A 68 8.24 -0.77 16.95
CA ASN A 68 8.48 -0.79 15.51
C ASN A 68 7.24 -1.28 14.78
N GLY A 69 6.98 -0.74 13.59
CA GLY A 69 5.93 -1.25 12.71
C GLY A 69 6.29 -1.16 11.25
N LEU A 70 5.58 -1.95 10.44
CA LEU A 70 5.71 -2.02 9.00
C LEU A 70 4.32 -2.04 8.37
N LEU A 71 4.08 -1.11 7.45
CA LEU A 71 2.99 -1.15 6.49
C LEU A 71 3.58 -1.49 5.13
N ALA A 72 2.95 -2.37 4.35
CA ALA A 72 3.37 -2.62 2.98
C ALA A 72 2.24 -3.14 2.10
N VAL A 73 2.33 -2.83 0.80
CA VAL A 73 1.48 -3.36 -0.27
C VAL A 73 2.35 -3.88 -1.40
N PHE A 74 1.82 -4.84 -2.16
CA PHE A 74 2.54 -5.54 -3.22
C PHE A 74 1.56 -5.79 -4.37
N ASP A 75 1.73 -5.05 -5.46
CA ASP A 75 0.94 -5.24 -6.66
C ASP A 75 1.69 -6.10 -7.68
N GLY A 76 1.04 -7.15 -8.16
CA GLY A 76 1.61 -8.07 -9.12
C GLY A 76 1.46 -7.52 -10.53
N ALA A 77 2.58 -7.21 -11.22
CA ALA A 77 2.53 -6.57 -12.53
C ALA A 77 2.06 -7.52 -13.66
N GLY A 78 0.76 -7.69 -13.81
CA GLY A 78 0.09 -8.65 -14.71
C GLY A 78 0.52 -8.60 -16.16
N GLY A 79 0.64 -7.41 -16.74
CA GLY A 79 1.06 -7.25 -18.13
C GLY A 79 2.41 -7.92 -18.43
N SER A 80 3.39 -7.76 -17.54
CA SER A 80 4.73 -8.34 -17.68
C SER A 80 4.87 -9.75 -17.08
N GLY A 81 3.98 -10.10 -16.14
CA GLY A 81 4.00 -11.31 -15.32
C GLY A 81 2.92 -12.34 -15.63
N ALA A 82 2.10 -12.16 -16.68
CA ALA A 82 0.95 -13.02 -17.01
C ALA A 82 1.28 -14.50 -17.29
N ALA A 83 2.56 -14.85 -17.47
CA ALA A 83 2.96 -16.23 -17.71
C ALA A 83 2.70 -17.10 -16.45
N PRO A 84 2.16 -18.33 -16.59
CA PRO A 84 2.03 -19.26 -15.48
C PRO A 84 3.36 -19.52 -14.75
N ALA A 85 3.38 -19.31 -13.44
CA ALA A 85 4.57 -19.51 -12.59
C ALA A 85 4.40 -20.61 -11.54
N TRP A 86 3.15 -20.86 -11.12
CA TRP A 86 2.87 -21.88 -10.10
C TRP A 86 1.53 -22.58 -10.35
N ARG A 87 1.44 -23.82 -9.91
CA ARG A 87 0.21 -24.62 -9.93
C ARG A 87 -0.01 -25.17 -8.53
N THR A 88 -1.19 -24.92 -7.98
CA THR A 88 -1.65 -25.46 -6.69
C THR A 88 -1.84 -26.99 -6.81
N PRO A 89 -1.82 -27.71 -5.66
CA PRO A 89 -2.13 -29.15 -5.66
C PRO A 89 -3.52 -29.51 -6.22
N ASP A 90 -4.50 -28.60 -6.13
CA ASP A 90 -5.86 -28.77 -6.67
C ASP A 90 -5.98 -28.42 -8.17
N GLY A 91 -4.88 -27.99 -8.80
CA GLY A 91 -4.80 -27.76 -10.25
C GLY A 91 -4.98 -26.31 -10.70
N ALA A 92 -5.36 -25.38 -9.82
CA ALA A 92 -5.37 -23.95 -10.14
C ALA A 92 -3.96 -23.45 -10.53
N THR A 93 -3.91 -22.56 -11.52
CA THR A 93 -2.64 -22.03 -12.05
C THR A 93 -2.57 -20.54 -11.79
N HIS A 94 -1.44 -20.08 -11.27
CA HIS A 94 -1.18 -18.70 -10.90
C HIS A 94 -0.08 -18.08 -11.78
N THR A 95 -0.23 -16.79 -12.07
CA THR A 95 0.70 -16.00 -12.88
C THR A 95 2.00 -15.72 -12.14
N GLY A 96 3.03 -15.31 -12.86
CA GLY A 96 4.27 -14.81 -12.27
C GLY A 96 4.05 -13.58 -11.41
N ALA A 97 3.17 -12.67 -11.84
CA ALA A 97 2.78 -11.50 -11.07
C ALA A 97 2.20 -11.89 -9.70
N TRP A 98 1.23 -12.81 -9.70
CA TRP A 98 0.63 -13.36 -8.47
C TRP A 98 1.66 -13.96 -7.51
N VAL A 99 2.60 -14.76 -8.03
CA VAL A 99 3.65 -15.39 -7.21
C VAL A 99 4.65 -14.35 -6.72
N GLY A 100 5.02 -13.40 -7.58
CA GLY A 100 5.96 -12.31 -7.27
C GLY A 100 5.51 -11.47 -6.08
N ALA A 101 4.26 -11.01 -6.09
CA ALA A 101 3.70 -10.20 -5.01
C ALA A 101 3.73 -10.92 -3.66
N ARG A 102 3.40 -12.22 -3.63
CA ARG A 102 3.38 -13.02 -2.39
C ARG A 102 4.79 -13.34 -1.88
N VAL A 103 5.72 -13.57 -2.79
CA VAL A 103 7.14 -13.73 -2.46
C VAL A 103 7.72 -12.43 -1.89
N ALA A 104 7.41 -11.28 -2.49
CA ALA A 104 7.85 -9.99 -1.98
C ALA A 104 7.25 -9.68 -0.61
N ARG A 105 5.96 -9.97 -0.41
CA ARG A 105 5.30 -9.89 0.90
C ARG A 105 6.04 -10.72 1.96
N LEU A 106 6.29 -11.99 1.67
CA LEU A 106 7.00 -12.89 2.58
C LEU A 106 8.40 -12.36 2.91
N ALA A 107 9.15 -11.88 1.91
CA ALA A 107 10.48 -11.33 2.12
C ALA A 107 10.47 -10.09 3.02
N ALA A 108 9.49 -9.19 2.84
CA ALA A 108 9.32 -8.01 3.69
C ALA A 108 8.95 -8.38 5.13
N GLU A 109 8.08 -9.38 5.30
CA GLU A 109 7.69 -9.90 6.63
C GLU A 109 8.88 -10.54 7.35
N CYS A 110 9.65 -11.42 6.67
CA CYS A 110 10.86 -12.02 7.23
C CYS A 110 11.93 -10.98 7.57
N TRP A 111 12.12 -9.97 6.70
CA TRP A 111 13.03 -8.87 6.97
C TRP A 111 12.64 -8.12 8.24
N PHE A 112 11.35 -7.76 8.37
CA PHE A 112 10.85 -7.05 9.55
C PHE A 112 11.02 -7.87 10.84
N GLN A 113 10.73 -9.17 10.78
CA GLN A 113 10.98 -10.10 11.90
C GLN A 113 12.47 -10.12 12.28
N GLY A 114 13.37 -10.21 11.30
CA GLY A 114 14.82 -10.13 11.53
C GLY A 114 15.24 -8.83 12.22
N VAL A 115 14.68 -7.70 11.82
CA VAL A 115 14.94 -6.39 12.44
C VAL A 115 14.49 -6.34 13.90
N VAL A 116 13.31 -6.90 14.23
CA VAL A 116 12.71 -6.76 15.56
C VAL A 116 13.10 -7.85 16.56
N ASP A 117 13.37 -9.08 16.09
CA ASP A 117 13.66 -10.24 16.94
C ASP A 117 15.15 -10.58 16.99
N ALA A 118 15.89 -10.33 15.90
CA ALA A 118 17.30 -10.70 15.76
C ALA A 118 18.24 -9.49 15.65
N GLU A 119 17.72 -8.28 15.86
CA GLU A 119 18.45 -7.01 15.75
C GLU A 119 19.24 -6.89 14.43
N GLU A 120 18.70 -7.46 13.35
CA GLU A 120 19.31 -7.33 12.02
C GLU A 120 19.30 -5.88 11.53
N PRO A 121 20.21 -5.52 10.60
CA PRO A 121 20.23 -4.17 10.03
C PRO A 121 18.88 -3.76 9.41
N ASP A 122 18.31 -2.69 9.97
CA ASP A 122 17.09 -2.01 9.51
C ASP A 122 17.43 -1.07 8.33
N THR A 123 17.77 -1.65 7.18
CA THR A 123 18.17 -0.89 5.98
C THR A 123 17.52 -1.42 4.69
N PRO A 124 17.31 -0.55 3.68
CA PRO A 124 16.81 -0.96 2.37
C PRO A 124 17.69 -2.02 1.67
N GLU A 125 19.00 -2.02 1.91
CA GLU A 125 19.93 -3.01 1.34
C GLU A 125 19.69 -4.40 1.93
N ARG A 126 19.39 -4.49 3.23
CA ARG A 126 19.03 -5.75 3.87
C ARG A 126 17.70 -6.28 3.32
N LEU A 127 16.68 -5.42 3.20
CA LEU A 127 15.42 -5.78 2.56
C LEU A 127 15.62 -6.23 1.10
N THR A 128 16.47 -5.55 0.34
CA THR A 128 16.84 -5.94 -1.03
C THR A 128 17.49 -7.32 -1.06
N CYS A 129 18.37 -7.62 -0.10
CA CYS A 129 19.00 -8.93 0.04
C CYS A 129 17.96 -10.02 0.32
N CYS A 130 17.03 -9.78 1.25
CA CYS A 130 15.91 -10.69 1.56
C CYS A 130 15.04 -10.94 0.32
N LEU A 131 14.61 -9.88 -0.38
CA LEU A 131 13.81 -9.99 -1.61
C LEU A 131 14.52 -10.87 -2.66
N ARG A 132 15.79 -10.60 -2.94
CA ARG A 132 16.57 -11.38 -3.91
C ARG A 132 16.71 -12.84 -3.50
N ALA A 133 16.91 -13.12 -2.22
CA ALA A 133 17.04 -14.48 -1.71
C ALA A 133 15.73 -15.27 -1.89
N VAL A 134 14.58 -14.70 -1.50
CA VAL A 134 13.28 -15.38 -1.62
C VAL A 134 12.84 -15.51 -3.08
N LEU A 135 13.05 -14.48 -3.92
CA LEU A 135 12.80 -14.56 -5.38
C LEU A 135 13.66 -15.61 -6.08
N ALA A 136 14.90 -15.80 -5.64
CA ALA A 136 15.78 -16.84 -6.16
C ALA A 136 15.31 -18.25 -5.76
N ALA A 137 14.78 -18.40 -4.54
CA ALA A 137 14.27 -19.67 -4.01
C ALA A 137 12.86 -20.03 -4.49
N ALA A 138 12.10 -19.07 -5.01
CA ALA A 138 10.72 -19.28 -5.45
C ALA A 138 10.61 -20.35 -6.57
N PRO A 139 9.60 -21.24 -6.53
CA PRO A 139 9.38 -22.24 -7.56
C PRO A 139 9.22 -21.61 -8.94
N ARG A 140 9.85 -22.21 -9.96
CA ARG A 140 9.78 -21.76 -11.35
C ARG A 140 9.19 -22.87 -12.21
N THR A 141 7.99 -22.70 -12.75
CA THR A 141 7.55 -23.54 -13.88
C THR A 141 8.44 -23.30 -15.10
N ALA A 142 8.65 -24.36 -15.89
CA ALA A 142 9.63 -24.40 -16.97
C ALA A 142 9.56 -23.18 -17.91
N ARG A 143 10.73 -22.68 -18.29
CA ARG A 143 10.92 -21.52 -19.18
C ARG A 143 10.06 -21.65 -20.44
N SER A 144 9.12 -20.74 -20.62
CA SER A 144 8.53 -20.47 -21.94
C SER A 144 9.66 -20.14 -22.92
N LYS A 145 9.75 -20.86 -24.05
CA LYS A 145 10.72 -20.60 -25.13
C LYS A 145 10.50 -19.26 -25.86
N VAL A 146 9.40 -18.56 -25.55
CA VAL A 146 9.09 -17.24 -26.10
C VAL A 146 9.76 -16.16 -25.24
N THR A 147 10.82 -15.57 -25.79
CA THR A 147 11.62 -14.48 -25.22
C THR A 147 11.15 -13.13 -25.75
N GLY A 148 10.57 -12.29 -24.89
CA GLY A 148 10.26 -10.89 -25.19
C GLY A 148 10.79 -9.99 -24.08
N SER A 149 11.34 -8.82 -24.43
CA SER A 149 11.94 -7.87 -23.47
C SER A 149 10.95 -7.33 -22.43
N MET A 150 9.64 -7.40 -22.72
CA MET A 150 8.55 -6.97 -21.83
C MET A 150 8.16 -8.00 -20.78
N ARG A 151 8.49 -9.29 -20.97
CA ARG A 151 8.22 -10.31 -19.93
C ARG A 151 9.22 -10.15 -18.79
N ARG A 152 8.72 -10.34 -17.58
CA ARG A 152 9.49 -10.34 -16.33
C ARG A 152 9.20 -11.63 -15.57
N LEU A 153 10.18 -12.13 -14.84
CA LEU A 153 10.03 -13.30 -13.99
C LEU A 153 9.62 -12.85 -12.59
N LEU A 154 8.43 -13.26 -12.16
CA LEU A 154 7.86 -12.93 -10.85
C LEU A 154 7.81 -11.41 -10.55
N PRO A 155 7.28 -10.58 -11.47
CA PRO A 155 7.30 -9.13 -11.29
C PRO A 155 6.29 -8.65 -10.27
N THR A 156 6.67 -7.67 -9.46
CA THR A 156 5.77 -6.99 -8.53
C THR A 156 6.29 -5.60 -8.18
N THR A 157 5.39 -4.72 -7.79
CA THR A 157 5.69 -3.45 -7.14
C THR A 157 5.76 -3.66 -5.62
N MET A 158 6.31 -2.69 -4.91
CA MET A 158 6.24 -2.64 -3.46
C MET A 158 6.23 -1.19 -3.02
N ALA A 159 5.33 -0.85 -2.10
CA ALA A 159 5.44 0.36 -1.31
C ALA A 159 5.28 -0.01 0.16
N ALA A 160 6.23 0.44 0.98
CA ALA A 160 6.25 0.14 2.39
C ALA A 160 6.60 1.38 3.22
N VAL A 161 6.01 1.49 4.42
CA VAL A 161 6.41 2.44 5.46
C VAL A 161 6.83 1.66 6.70
N ARG A 162 8.11 1.68 6.99
CA ARG A 162 8.65 1.26 8.28
C ARG A 162 8.60 2.44 9.23
N TYR A 163 8.14 2.24 10.47
CA TYR A 163 8.06 3.31 11.46
C TYR A 163 8.46 2.83 12.86
N ARG A 164 8.92 3.77 13.69
CA ARG A 164 9.23 3.54 15.12
C ARG A 164 8.67 4.67 15.94
N LEU A 165 7.93 4.29 16.96
CA LEU A 165 7.43 5.23 17.96
C LEU A 165 8.58 5.68 18.85
N GLY A 166 8.70 6.99 19.03
CA GLY A 166 9.53 7.60 20.07
C GLY A 166 8.69 8.42 21.03
N ASP A 167 9.32 9.00 22.04
CA ASP A 167 8.63 9.79 23.06
C ASP A 167 7.86 10.97 22.46
N HIS A 168 8.47 11.65 21.47
CA HIS A 168 7.95 12.91 20.92
C HIS A 168 7.38 12.81 19.50
N GLY A 169 7.38 11.63 18.88
CA GLY A 169 7.02 11.51 17.47
C GLY A 169 7.12 10.10 16.90
N VAL A 170 7.06 10.05 15.58
CA VAL A 170 7.17 8.83 14.77
C VAL A 170 8.26 9.05 13.75
N ARG A 171 9.34 8.28 13.86
CA ARG A 171 10.35 8.21 12.78
C ARG A 171 9.86 7.20 11.77
N TRP A 172 9.92 7.55 10.50
CA TRP A 172 9.44 6.71 9.41
C TRP A 172 10.48 6.65 8.29
N GLN A 173 10.45 5.54 7.56
CA GLN A 173 11.19 5.33 6.32
C GLN A 173 10.24 4.67 5.31
N ALA A 174 9.94 5.38 4.24
CA ALA A 174 9.26 4.83 3.08
C ALA A 174 10.30 4.11 2.20
N VAL A 175 9.98 2.90 1.75
CA VAL A 175 10.80 2.09 0.85
C VAL A 175 9.92 1.58 -0.28
N TRP A 176 10.33 1.75 -1.54
CA TRP A 176 9.47 1.40 -2.68
C TRP A 176 10.22 1.02 -3.96
N ALA A 177 9.51 0.31 -4.83
CA ALA A 177 9.87 -0.02 -6.22
C ALA A 177 8.57 -0.17 -7.04
N GLY A 178 8.53 0.39 -8.24
CA GLY A 178 7.29 0.54 -9.03
C GLY A 178 6.52 1.82 -8.71
N ASP A 179 5.21 1.76 -8.85
CA ASP A 179 4.23 2.86 -8.82
C ASP A 179 3.18 2.74 -7.69
N SER A 180 3.24 1.69 -6.86
CA SER A 180 2.59 1.73 -5.55
C SER A 180 3.19 2.84 -4.68
N ARG A 181 2.38 3.42 -3.78
CA ARG A 181 2.77 4.62 -3.03
C ARG A 181 2.60 4.48 -1.53
N SER A 182 3.41 5.23 -0.80
CA SER A 182 3.23 5.44 0.63
C SER A 182 2.91 6.90 0.94
N TYR A 183 2.12 7.11 1.98
CA TYR A 183 1.57 8.40 2.34
C TYR A 183 1.60 8.67 3.84
N ALA A 184 1.57 9.95 4.18
CA ALA A 184 1.15 10.43 5.49
C ALA A 184 -0.15 11.22 5.35
N LEU A 185 -1.13 10.93 6.18
CA LEU A 185 -2.35 11.72 6.32
C LEU A 185 -2.27 12.47 7.67
N LEU A 186 -2.23 13.80 7.61
CA LEU A 186 -1.97 14.69 8.73
C LEU A 186 -3.20 15.58 9.01
N PRO A 187 -3.65 15.74 10.27
CA PRO A 187 -4.84 16.53 10.59
C PRO A 187 -4.84 17.95 10.02
N GLY A 188 -3.68 18.63 10.06
CA GLY A 188 -3.58 20.04 9.66
C GLY A 188 -3.33 20.27 8.16
N SER A 189 -2.84 19.27 7.42
CA SER A 189 -2.37 19.46 6.05
C SER A 189 -2.84 18.39 5.07
N GLY A 190 -3.59 17.39 5.51
CA GLY A 190 -4.17 16.38 4.61
C GLY A 190 -3.20 15.30 4.19
N LEU A 191 -3.38 14.79 2.97
CA LEU A 191 -2.60 13.67 2.44
C LEU A 191 -1.32 14.16 1.75
N HIS A 192 -0.20 13.53 2.09
CA HIS A 192 1.14 13.79 1.56
C HIS A 192 1.69 12.50 0.99
N ALA A 193 2.17 12.52 -0.26
CA ALA A 193 2.94 11.41 -0.80
C ALA A 193 4.36 11.40 -0.19
N LEU A 194 4.83 10.21 0.19
CA LEU A 194 6.17 9.97 0.77
C LEU A 194 7.11 9.27 -0.22
N THR A 195 6.58 8.88 -1.38
CA THR A 195 7.27 8.12 -2.42
C THR A 195 7.04 8.79 -3.77
N ARG A 196 7.94 8.54 -4.73
CA ARG A 196 7.81 8.99 -6.12
C ARG A 196 7.89 7.79 -7.04
N ASP A 197 6.87 7.58 -7.87
CA ASP A 197 6.78 6.40 -8.72
C ASP A 197 7.99 6.28 -9.66
N HIS A 198 8.37 5.04 -9.94
CA HIS A 198 9.43 4.77 -10.90
C HIS A 198 8.89 4.80 -12.33
N THR A 199 8.67 5.99 -12.86
CA THR A 199 8.23 6.22 -14.25
C THR A 199 9.04 7.37 -14.86
N HIS A 200 8.82 7.67 -16.15
CA HIS A 200 9.45 8.82 -16.81
C HIS A 200 8.66 10.13 -16.67
N GLU A 201 7.45 10.08 -16.10
CA GLU A 201 6.61 11.24 -15.85
C GLU A 201 6.67 11.57 -14.36
N ASP A 202 6.95 12.81 -14.01
CA ASP A 202 7.13 13.24 -12.62
C ASP A 202 5.89 13.90 -12.01
N ASP A 203 4.99 14.41 -12.86
CA ASP A 203 3.76 15.05 -12.41
C ASP A 203 2.69 13.98 -12.11
N THR A 204 2.23 13.96 -10.86
CA THR A 204 1.28 12.94 -10.40
C THR A 204 -0.04 12.95 -11.19
N LEU A 205 -0.54 14.12 -11.59
CA LEU A 205 -1.75 14.21 -12.40
C LEU A 205 -1.50 13.70 -13.83
N ALA A 206 -0.34 14.01 -14.40
CA ALA A 206 0.07 13.50 -15.70
C ALA A 206 0.21 11.96 -15.70
N GLN A 207 0.75 11.37 -14.62
CA GLN A 207 0.78 9.91 -14.43
C GLN A 207 -0.64 9.30 -14.49
N LEU A 208 -1.61 9.88 -13.76
CA LEU A 208 -3.01 9.41 -13.80
C LEU A 208 -3.65 9.47 -15.20
N ARG A 209 -3.20 10.41 -16.04
CA ARG A 209 -3.74 10.62 -17.39
C ARG A 209 -3.09 9.72 -18.44
N GLN A 210 -1.82 9.41 -18.26
CA GLN A 210 -0.99 8.77 -19.28
C GLN A 210 -0.71 7.30 -18.99
N ASP A 211 -0.81 6.87 -17.73
CA ASP A 211 -0.42 5.53 -17.27
C ASP A 211 0.98 5.14 -17.81
N PRO A 212 2.03 5.91 -17.46
CA PRO A 212 3.35 5.72 -18.03
C PRO A 212 3.98 4.40 -17.57
N PRO A 213 4.72 3.69 -18.45
CA PRO A 213 5.33 2.42 -18.10
C PRO A 213 6.37 2.58 -16.97
N MET A 214 6.36 1.62 -16.04
CA MET A 214 7.35 1.57 -14.95
C MET A 214 8.79 1.36 -15.48
N THR A 215 9.73 2.13 -14.93
CA THR A 215 11.16 2.04 -15.19
C THR A 215 11.89 1.10 -14.24
N ASN A 216 11.31 0.81 -13.07
CA ASN A 216 11.85 -0.10 -12.06
C ASN A 216 10.73 -0.96 -11.48
N VAL A 217 10.94 -2.27 -11.41
CA VAL A 217 9.99 -3.26 -10.88
C VAL A 217 10.77 -4.39 -10.21
N ILE A 218 10.31 -4.87 -9.06
CA ILE A 218 10.94 -6.01 -8.39
C ILE A 218 10.70 -7.25 -9.26
N CYS A 219 11.76 -7.95 -9.65
CA CYS A 219 11.67 -9.17 -10.43
C CYS A 219 12.89 -10.07 -10.22
N ALA A 220 12.76 -11.34 -10.61
CA ALA A 220 13.77 -12.37 -10.37
C ALA A 220 14.78 -12.53 -11.53
N ASP A 221 14.51 -11.98 -12.71
CA ASP A 221 15.34 -12.14 -13.92
C ASP A 221 16.22 -10.95 -14.24
N ARG A 222 16.08 -9.82 -13.53
CA ARG A 222 16.84 -8.58 -13.78
C ARG A 222 17.18 -7.86 -12.47
N PRO A 223 18.20 -6.98 -12.48
CA PRO A 223 18.43 -6.07 -11.37
C PRO A 223 17.23 -5.15 -11.15
N PHE A 224 16.95 -4.87 -9.88
CA PHE A 224 16.02 -3.87 -9.41
C PHE A 224 16.66 -3.14 -8.23
N GLU A 225 16.14 -1.94 -7.95
CA GLU A 225 16.58 -1.10 -6.84
C GLU A 225 15.39 -0.75 -5.93
N LEU A 226 15.65 -0.64 -4.63
CA LEU A 226 14.69 -0.06 -3.71
C LEU A 226 15.06 1.40 -3.48
N SER A 227 14.12 2.29 -3.75
CA SER A 227 14.20 3.67 -3.32
C SER A 227 13.82 3.78 -1.85
N ALA A 228 14.43 4.73 -1.14
CA ALA A 228 14.12 5.01 0.24
C ALA A 228 14.08 6.51 0.53
N HIS A 229 13.16 6.93 1.39
CA HIS A 229 13.00 8.29 1.87
C HIS A 229 12.55 8.25 3.33
N GLN A 230 13.01 9.17 4.15
CA GLN A 230 12.77 9.10 5.59
C GLN A 230 12.51 10.47 6.19
N GLY A 231 11.83 10.47 7.33
CA GLY A 231 11.52 11.68 8.07
C GLY A 231 10.99 11.39 9.46
N GLU A 232 10.46 12.43 10.08
CA GLU A 232 9.85 12.35 11.40
C GLU A 232 8.56 13.19 11.44
N PHE A 233 7.53 12.63 12.05
CA PHE A 233 6.27 13.33 12.32
C PHE A 233 6.06 13.50 13.82
N ARG A 234 5.43 14.61 14.19
CA ARG A 234 4.77 14.69 15.50
C ARG A 234 3.47 13.88 15.44
N ARG A 235 3.11 13.27 16.57
CA ARG A 235 1.79 12.67 16.76
C ARG A 235 0.77 13.77 17.10
N PRO A 236 -0.51 13.63 16.71
CA PRO A 236 -1.09 12.48 16.02
C PRO A 236 -0.87 12.50 14.49
N CYS A 237 -0.73 11.33 13.87
CA CYS A 237 -0.59 11.17 12.42
C CYS A 237 -1.12 9.82 11.94
N VAL A 238 -1.39 9.71 10.64
CA VAL A 238 -1.77 8.46 9.97
C VAL A 238 -0.73 8.15 8.90
N LEU A 239 -0.24 6.92 8.86
CA LEU A 239 0.66 6.42 7.81
C LEU A 239 -0.08 5.35 7.01
N LEU A 240 0.10 5.31 5.70
CA LEU A 240 -0.48 4.28 4.84
C LEU A 240 0.40 3.95 3.63
N SER A 241 0.21 2.75 3.09
CA SER A 241 0.71 2.35 1.77
C SER A 241 -0.46 1.80 0.96
N ALA A 242 -0.50 2.13 -0.33
CA ALA A 242 -1.58 1.75 -1.23
C ALA A 242 -1.06 1.39 -2.63
N THR A 243 -1.69 0.43 -3.30
CA THR A 243 -1.49 0.17 -4.72
C THR A 243 -2.23 1.20 -5.56
N ASP A 244 -1.89 1.30 -6.83
CA ASP A 244 -2.55 2.20 -7.78
C ASP A 244 -4.06 1.88 -7.93
N GLY A 245 -4.52 0.66 -7.65
CA GLY A 245 -5.96 0.37 -7.53
C GLY A 245 -6.72 1.26 -6.54
N PHE A 246 -6.05 1.91 -5.59
CA PHE A 246 -6.67 2.89 -4.69
C PHE A 246 -6.68 4.35 -5.19
N PHE A 247 -5.72 4.74 -6.02
CA PHE A 247 -5.53 6.15 -6.40
C PHE A 247 -5.36 6.39 -7.91
N GLY A 248 -4.92 5.39 -8.67
CA GLY A 248 -4.68 5.39 -10.12
C GLY A 248 -5.94 5.60 -10.96
N TYR A 249 -7.11 5.28 -10.41
CA TYR A 249 -8.41 5.45 -11.07
C TYR A 249 -9.17 6.71 -10.63
N ALA A 250 -8.53 7.57 -9.82
CA ALA A 250 -9.05 8.88 -9.48
C ALA A 250 -8.85 9.88 -10.63
N HIS A 251 -9.73 10.87 -10.74
CA HIS A 251 -9.54 11.96 -11.70
C HIS A 251 -8.42 12.92 -11.30
N THR A 252 -8.15 13.07 -10.00
CA THR A 252 -7.01 13.84 -9.47
C THR A 252 -6.54 13.23 -8.14
N PRO A 253 -5.28 13.49 -7.72
CA PRO A 253 -4.77 12.99 -6.44
C PRO A 253 -5.61 13.41 -5.22
N ALA A 254 -6.24 14.58 -5.28
CA ALA A 254 -7.08 15.10 -4.21
C ALA A 254 -8.31 14.22 -3.93
N GLN A 255 -8.82 13.49 -4.92
CA GLN A 255 -9.98 12.62 -4.72
C GLN A 255 -9.66 11.42 -3.83
N PHE A 256 -8.41 10.94 -3.83
CA PHE A 256 -8.02 9.87 -2.92
C PHE A 256 -8.09 10.34 -1.47
N GLU A 257 -7.65 11.58 -1.18
CA GLU A 257 -7.84 12.19 0.14
C GLU A 257 -9.33 12.36 0.48
N CYS A 258 -10.16 12.83 -0.46
CA CYS A 258 -11.61 12.93 -0.24
C CYS A 258 -12.21 11.57 0.17
N LEU A 259 -11.86 10.49 -0.52
CA LEU A 259 -12.32 9.14 -0.22
C LEU A 259 -11.89 8.69 1.18
N LEU A 260 -10.62 8.92 1.56
CA LEU A 260 -10.11 8.57 2.89
C LEU A 260 -10.87 9.31 4.00
N LEU A 261 -11.07 10.63 3.83
CA LEU A 261 -11.68 11.47 4.85
C LEU A 261 -13.20 11.30 4.94
N GLU A 262 -13.89 11.13 3.80
CA GLU A 262 -15.34 10.88 3.77
C GLU A 262 -15.68 9.56 4.46
N THR A 263 -14.95 8.49 4.13
CA THR A 263 -15.15 7.18 4.76
C THR A 263 -14.76 7.18 6.24
N LEU A 264 -13.73 7.94 6.64
CA LEU A 264 -13.37 8.14 8.04
C LEU A 264 -14.49 8.86 8.81
N GLY A 265 -15.05 9.93 8.24
CA GLY A 265 -16.14 10.70 8.83
C GLY A 265 -17.42 9.90 9.06
N GLN A 266 -17.68 8.91 8.19
CA GLN A 266 -18.84 8.02 8.29
C GLN A 266 -18.64 6.85 9.26
N ALA A 267 -17.40 6.40 9.45
CA ALA A 267 -17.08 5.26 10.28
C ALA A 267 -17.22 5.54 11.79
N ARG A 268 -17.43 4.47 12.57
CA ARG A 268 -17.40 4.48 14.04
C ARG A 268 -16.24 3.67 14.62
N THR A 269 -15.63 2.81 13.80
CA THR A 269 -14.51 1.93 14.18
C THR A 269 -13.55 1.75 13.02
N ALA A 270 -12.31 1.31 13.29
CA ALA A 270 -11.33 0.98 12.26
C ALA A 270 -11.82 -0.11 11.28
N GLY A 271 -12.54 -1.11 11.77
CA GLY A 271 -13.13 -2.16 10.93
C GLY A 271 -14.24 -1.64 10.03
N GLU A 272 -15.08 -0.73 10.53
CA GLU A 272 -16.10 -0.06 9.70
C GLU A 272 -15.46 0.84 8.64
N TRP A 273 -14.38 1.56 9.00
CA TRP A 273 -13.61 2.36 8.06
C TRP A 273 -13.03 1.52 6.93
N ALA A 274 -12.40 0.38 7.25
CA ALA A 274 -11.90 -0.57 6.26
C ALA A 274 -13.02 -1.07 5.32
N GLY A 275 -14.20 -1.38 5.88
CA GLY A 275 -15.37 -1.79 5.11
C GLY A 275 -15.92 -0.70 4.19
N LEU A 276 -15.90 0.57 4.64
CA LEU A 276 -16.33 1.72 3.84
C LEU A 276 -15.34 2.03 2.71
N LEU A 277 -14.04 2.02 3.00
CA LEU A 277 -12.97 2.16 2.01
C LEU A 277 -13.12 1.13 0.89
N ARG A 278 -13.30 -0.15 1.24
CA ARG A 278 -13.54 -1.23 0.28
C ARG A 278 -14.76 -0.94 -0.60
N ARG A 279 -15.90 -0.57 0.00
CA ARG A 279 -17.15 -0.31 -0.74
C ARG A 279 -17.03 0.91 -1.66
N ALA A 280 -16.25 1.92 -1.25
CA ALA A 280 -16.02 3.12 -2.04
C ALA A 280 -15.11 2.85 -3.24
N ILE A 281 -14.04 2.06 -3.08
CA ILE A 281 -13.05 1.85 -4.15
C ILE A 281 -13.47 0.80 -5.18
N GLN A 282 -14.15 -0.26 -4.75
CA GLN A 282 -14.51 -1.40 -5.62
C GLN A 282 -15.28 -1.02 -6.92
N PRO A 283 -16.22 -0.06 -6.93
CA PRO A 283 -16.89 0.34 -8.18
C PRO A 283 -16.05 1.26 -9.08
N ILE A 284 -14.97 1.86 -8.57
CA ILE A 284 -14.16 2.86 -9.27
C ILE A 284 -12.89 2.24 -9.86
N THR A 285 -12.24 1.34 -9.12
CA THR A 285 -10.98 0.73 -9.54
C THR A 285 -11.14 -0.14 -10.79
N GLY A 286 -10.23 0.04 -11.75
CA GLY A 286 -10.04 -0.87 -12.88
C GLY A 286 -9.11 -2.03 -12.58
N ASP A 287 -8.43 -2.02 -11.43
CA ASP A 287 -7.44 -3.01 -11.01
C ASP A 287 -7.70 -3.58 -9.59
N ASP A 288 -6.90 -4.56 -9.18
CA ASP A 288 -6.80 -4.98 -7.78
C ASP A 288 -6.42 -3.79 -6.91
N ALA A 289 -6.96 -3.72 -5.69
CA ALA A 289 -6.71 -2.59 -4.81
C ALA A 289 -6.34 -3.07 -3.41
N SER A 290 -5.16 -2.64 -2.97
CA SER A 290 -4.54 -2.98 -1.69
C SER A 290 -4.17 -1.74 -0.90
N LEU A 291 -4.50 -1.73 0.39
CA LEU A 291 -4.16 -0.65 1.31
C LEU A 291 -3.82 -1.21 2.69
N SER A 292 -2.76 -0.68 3.31
CA SER A 292 -2.42 -0.88 4.71
C SER A 292 -2.26 0.47 5.39
N LEU A 293 -2.80 0.63 6.59
CA LEU A 293 -2.85 1.91 7.28
C LEU A 293 -2.70 1.74 8.79
N VAL A 294 -2.04 2.71 9.43
CA VAL A 294 -2.01 2.85 10.88
C VAL A 294 -2.24 4.31 11.29
N ALA A 295 -3.13 4.53 12.24
CA ALA A 295 -3.33 5.79 12.94
C ALA A 295 -2.61 5.75 14.29
N LEU A 296 -1.78 6.76 14.54
CA LEU A 296 -0.82 6.80 15.66
C LEU A 296 -1.06 8.02 16.54
N GLY A 297 -1.18 7.77 17.85
CA GLY A 297 -1.30 8.83 18.84
C GLY A 297 -2.73 9.33 19.04
N PHE A 298 -3.72 8.53 18.67
CA PHE A 298 -5.13 8.79 18.95
C PHE A 298 -5.59 7.88 20.09
N ASP A 299 -6.20 8.44 21.13
CA ASP A 299 -6.74 7.73 22.29
C ASP A 299 -7.83 6.72 21.89
N ASP A 300 -8.67 7.09 20.91
CA ASP A 300 -9.69 6.21 20.35
C ASP A 300 -10.06 6.62 18.90
N PHE A 301 -10.98 5.86 18.29
CA PHE A 301 -11.43 6.12 16.92
C PHE A 301 -12.24 7.43 16.80
N ALA A 302 -12.94 7.84 17.87
CA ALA A 302 -13.70 9.08 17.85
C ALA A 302 -12.76 10.30 17.81
N GLN A 303 -11.64 10.27 18.53
CA GLN A 303 -10.60 11.28 18.47
C GLN A 303 -9.91 11.29 17.10
N LEU A 304 -9.61 10.12 16.52
CA LEU A 304 -9.11 10.02 15.14
C LEU A 304 -10.06 10.72 14.16
N ARG A 305 -11.34 10.34 14.16
CA ARG A 305 -12.34 10.96 13.29
C ARG A 305 -12.48 12.46 13.53
N GLY A 306 -12.53 12.88 14.79
CA GLY A 306 -12.65 14.30 15.17
C GLY A 306 -11.46 15.15 14.72
N ALA A 307 -10.25 14.61 14.80
CA ALA A 307 -9.03 15.33 14.39
C ALA A 307 -9.01 15.67 12.89
N PHE A 308 -9.71 14.91 12.06
CA PHE A 308 -9.75 15.12 10.61
C PHE A 308 -11.01 15.85 10.12
N ALA A 309 -11.94 16.21 11.00
CA ALA A 309 -13.21 16.85 10.61
C ALA A 309 -12.98 18.21 9.90
N GLU A 310 -12.12 19.07 10.46
CA GLU A 310 -11.81 20.37 9.83
C GLU A 310 -11.15 20.20 8.46
N ARG A 311 -10.26 19.20 8.32
CA ARG A 311 -9.61 18.90 7.05
C ARG A 311 -10.62 18.37 6.03
N TYR A 312 -11.56 17.52 6.45
CA TYR A 312 -12.66 17.05 5.61
C TYR A 312 -13.50 18.23 5.08
N ASP A 313 -13.91 19.14 5.95
CA ASP A 313 -14.66 20.32 5.55
C ASP A 313 -13.86 21.20 4.58
N SER A 314 -12.54 21.29 4.77
CA SER A 314 -11.65 22.02 3.85
C SER A 314 -11.62 21.39 2.46
N VAL A 315 -11.42 20.06 2.34
CA VAL A 315 -11.37 19.42 1.02
C VAL A 315 -12.72 19.45 0.30
N VAL A 316 -13.83 19.42 1.05
CA VAL A 316 -15.18 19.59 0.48
C VAL A 316 -15.35 21.00 -0.08
N ARG A 317 -14.97 22.05 0.67
CA ARG A 317 -15.06 23.45 0.20
C ARG A 317 -14.17 23.74 -1.02
N SER A 318 -13.07 23.01 -1.18
CA SER A 318 -12.18 23.16 -2.34
C SER A 318 -12.74 22.58 -3.64
N GLY A 319 -13.87 21.87 -3.60
CA GLY A 319 -14.51 21.29 -4.78
C GLY A 319 -13.78 20.10 -5.40
N TYR A 320 -12.87 19.46 -4.65
CA TYR A 320 -12.09 18.30 -5.13
C TYR A 320 -12.94 17.06 -5.41
N ARG A 321 -14.16 17.01 -4.87
CA ARG A 321 -15.15 15.95 -5.11
C ARG A 321 -16.10 16.26 -6.29
N ASP A 322 -16.13 17.49 -6.78
CA ASP A 322 -17.15 17.97 -7.71
C ASP A 322 -16.75 17.71 -9.17
N VAL A 323 -16.63 16.43 -9.54
CA VAL A 323 -16.28 16.01 -10.91
C VAL A 323 -17.37 16.48 -11.88
N PRO A 324 -17.03 17.25 -12.93
CA PRO A 324 -17.99 17.65 -13.95
C PRO A 324 -18.57 16.43 -14.69
N THR A 325 -19.90 16.30 -14.73
CA THR A 325 -20.58 15.12 -15.30
C THR A 325 -21.15 15.33 -16.71
N ALA A 326 -21.15 16.55 -17.26
CA ALA A 326 -21.98 16.88 -18.44
C ALA A 326 -21.29 17.72 -19.54
N ASP A 327 -20.10 18.27 -19.33
CA ASP A 327 -19.63 19.43 -20.12
C ASP A 327 -18.46 19.16 -21.09
N GLY A 328 -18.25 17.90 -21.47
CA GLY A 328 -17.23 17.50 -22.46
C GLY A 328 -15.80 17.40 -21.91
N PRO A 329 -14.84 16.87 -22.70
CA PRO A 329 -13.47 16.58 -22.25
C PRO A 329 -12.70 17.78 -21.72
N ASP A 330 -12.93 18.97 -22.30
CA ASP A 330 -12.20 20.19 -21.94
C ASP A 330 -12.57 20.70 -20.55
N VAL A 331 -13.85 20.61 -20.15
CA VAL A 331 -14.27 21.04 -18.81
C VAL A 331 -13.74 20.11 -17.71
N LEU A 332 -13.69 18.80 -17.98
CA LEU A 332 -13.03 17.86 -17.07
C LEU A 332 -11.54 18.19 -16.94
N ARG A 333 -10.87 18.49 -18.06
CA ARG A 333 -9.45 18.85 -18.08
C ARG A 333 -9.18 20.11 -17.26
N ASP A 334 -9.96 21.17 -17.47
CA ASP A 334 -9.84 22.43 -16.75
C ASP A 334 -10.11 22.27 -15.24
N TRP A 335 -11.06 21.42 -14.86
CA TRP A 335 -11.30 21.08 -13.46
C TRP A 335 -10.12 20.32 -12.85
N GLN A 336 -9.58 19.32 -13.56
CA GLN A 336 -8.42 18.57 -13.09
C GLN A 336 -7.19 19.47 -12.90
N ASP A 337 -6.90 20.33 -13.88
CA ASP A 337 -5.72 21.20 -13.86
C ASP A 337 -5.83 22.22 -12.71
N ARG A 338 -6.98 22.88 -12.53
CA ARG A 338 -7.20 23.84 -11.43
C ARG A 338 -7.14 23.19 -10.05
N THR A 339 -7.80 22.03 -9.87
CA THR A 339 -7.81 21.35 -8.57
C THR A 339 -6.42 20.84 -8.22
N TRP A 340 -5.68 20.29 -9.19
CA TRP A 340 -4.30 19.86 -9.00
C TRP A 340 -3.36 21.02 -8.71
N GLU A 341 -3.44 22.14 -9.43
CA GLU A 341 -2.62 23.33 -9.18
C GLU A 341 -2.75 23.80 -7.72
N SER A 342 -3.96 23.79 -7.17
CA SER A 342 -4.20 24.16 -5.77
C SER A 342 -3.72 23.11 -4.75
N TYR A 343 -3.76 21.83 -5.11
CA TYR A 343 -3.55 20.72 -4.19
C TYR A 343 -2.09 20.26 -4.14
N ARG A 344 -1.40 20.31 -5.28
CA ARG A 344 -0.04 19.83 -5.52
C ARG A 344 0.98 20.32 -4.49
N PRO A 345 1.06 21.62 -4.11
CA PRO A 345 2.11 22.10 -3.22
C PRO A 345 2.08 21.42 -1.84
N THR A 346 0.88 21.03 -1.38
CA THR A 346 0.74 20.30 -0.11
C THR A 346 1.01 18.81 -0.32
N TYR A 347 0.43 18.21 -1.36
CA TYR A 347 0.56 16.78 -1.63
C TYR A 347 2.02 16.34 -1.86
N GLU A 348 2.80 17.13 -2.61
CA GLU A 348 4.19 16.83 -2.96
C GLU A 348 5.21 17.34 -1.92
N GLN A 349 4.75 18.02 -0.86
CA GLN A 349 5.62 18.70 0.11
C GLN A 349 6.64 17.76 0.77
N LEU A 350 6.26 16.49 0.97
CA LEU A 350 7.06 15.47 1.64
C LEU A 350 7.57 14.39 0.67
N MET A 351 7.39 14.59 -0.64
CA MET A 351 7.92 13.66 -1.62
C MET A 351 9.44 13.81 -1.73
N PRO A 352 10.16 12.72 -2.02
CA PRO A 352 11.55 12.82 -2.42
C PRO A 352 11.68 13.63 -3.71
N GLY A 353 12.82 14.31 -3.86
CA GLY A 353 13.18 15.02 -5.09
C GLY A 353 13.18 14.11 -6.31
N VAL A 354 13.10 14.71 -7.49
CA VAL A 354 13.24 14.00 -8.77
C VAL A 354 14.64 13.39 -8.84
N ARG A 355 14.73 12.11 -9.23
CA ARG A 355 16.03 11.45 -9.48
C ARG A 355 16.57 11.97 -10.81
N GLU A 356 17.78 12.52 -10.80
CA GLU A 356 18.50 12.94 -12.02
C GLU A 356 18.89 11.75 -12.91
#